data_AF-A0AAU7SPW0-F1
#
_entry.id   AF-A0AAU7SPW0-F1
#
_cell.length_a   1.000
_cell.length_b   1.000
_cell.length_c   1.000
_cell.angle_alpha   90.00
_cell.angle_beta   90.00
_cell.angle_gamma   90.00
#
_symmetry.space_group_name_H-M   'P 1'
#
loop_
_entity.id
_entity.type
_entity.pdbx_description
1 polymer ?
#
loop_
_entity_poly.entity_id
_entity_poly.type
_entity_poly.pdbx_seq_one_letter_code
_entity_poly.pdbx_strand_id
1 'polypeptide(L)'
;MDGSAPLFCQMFSGKRLLVAESGYFLADEVRQKLRELGAMIVGPIHNLEYASDLIEANDVDAAILDLNLEPEQVFPLVERLDRQKIPYLFALGGEPIDASMKFTGFVLSKRPVALEHIAKALFGTPDKDT
;
A
#
# COMPACT_ATOMS: atom_id res chain seq x y z
N MET A 1 3.13 -30.24 11.01
CA MET A 1 2.38 -29.05 10.58
C MET A 1 3.28 -27.86 10.86
N ASP A 2 4.16 -27.52 9.92
CA ASP A 2 4.97 -26.32 10.02
C ASP A 2 4.09 -25.13 9.66
N GLY A 3 3.69 -24.37 10.69
CA GLY A 3 2.98 -23.11 10.54
C GLY A 3 3.89 -21.99 10.00
N SER A 4 4.67 -22.28 8.96
CA SER A 4 5.44 -21.30 8.22
C SER A 4 4.43 -20.39 7.53
N ALA A 5 4.14 -19.24 8.15
CA ALA A 5 3.48 -18.14 7.46
C ALA A 5 4.25 -17.91 6.15
N PRO A 6 3.57 -17.91 5.00
CA PRO A 6 4.26 -17.94 3.72
C PRO A 6 5.23 -16.75 3.57
N LEU A 7 6.36 -16.98 2.89
CA LEU A 7 7.55 -16.10 2.82
C LEU A 7 7.27 -14.60 2.62
N PHE A 8 6.18 -14.26 1.93
CA PHE A 8 5.73 -12.89 1.69
C PHE A 8 5.32 -12.13 2.96
N CYS A 9 5.05 -12.82 4.07
CA CYS A 9 4.78 -12.19 5.36
C CYS A 9 5.97 -11.36 5.88
N GLN A 10 7.20 -11.68 5.45
CA GLN A 10 8.39 -10.98 5.92
C GLN A 10 8.64 -9.64 5.22
N MET A 11 8.10 -9.42 4.02
CA MET A 11 8.40 -8.23 3.22
C MET A 11 7.82 -6.93 3.83
N PHE A 12 6.74 -7.06 4.60
CA PHE A 12 6.14 -5.96 5.34
C PHE A 12 6.82 -5.69 6.69
N SER A 13 7.60 -6.64 7.20
CA SER A 13 8.14 -6.58 8.55
C SER A 13 9.07 -5.38 8.74
N GLY A 14 8.76 -4.53 9.72
CA GLY A 14 9.52 -3.33 10.03
C GLY A 14 9.32 -2.18 9.04
N LYS A 15 8.42 -2.31 8.06
CA LYS A 15 8.16 -1.28 7.04
C LYS A 15 7.09 -0.29 7.49
N ARG A 16 7.39 1.00 7.38
CA ARG A 16 6.46 2.12 7.59
C ARG A 16 5.68 2.36 6.30
N LEU A 17 4.46 1.84 6.24
CA LEU A 17 3.63 1.88 5.05
C LEU A 17 2.63 3.04 5.14
N LEU A 18 2.82 4.04 4.29
CA LEU A 18 1.86 5.12 4.12
C LEU A 18 0.61 4.60 3.41
N VAL A 19 -0.58 4.92 3.93
CA VAL A 19 -1.84 4.64 3.24
C VAL A 19 -2.63 5.95 3.11
N ALA A 20 -2.79 6.42 1.87
CA ALA A 20 -3.55 7.62 1.53
C ALA A 20 -4.94 7.23 1.04
N GLU A 21 -5.99 7.76 1.68
CA GLU A 21 -7.37 7.32 1.45
C GLU A 21 -8.42 8.44 1.47
N SER A 22 -9.49 8.25 0.68
CA SER A 22 -10.74 9.01 0.81
C SER A 22 -11.74 8.25 1.70
N GLY A 23 -11.86 8.67 2.96
CA GLY A 23 -12.91 8.20 3.88
C GLY A 23 -12.70 6.82 4.51
N TYR A 24 -12.68 5.73 3.74
CA TYR A 24 -12.74 4.33 4.26
C TYR A 24 -12.05 3.27 3.39
N PHE A 25 -11.03 3.63 2.61
CA PHE A 25 -10.32 2.74 1.69
C PHE A 25 -9.70 1.51 2.38
N LEU A 26 -9.05 1.71 3.53
CA LEU A 26 -8.40 0.67 4.31
C LEU A 26 -9.34 0.13 5.37
N ALA A 27 -10.06 -0.94 5.04
CA ALA A 27 -10.85 -1.67 6.02
C ALA A 27 -9.98 -2.11 7.22
N ASP A 28 -10.54 -2.03 8.43
CA ASP A 28 -9.84 -2.36 9.68
C ASP A 28 -9.23 -3.77 9.68
N GLU A 29 -9.90 -4.72 9.02
CA GLU A 29 -9.39 -6.09 8.85
C GLU A 29 -8.08 -6.12 8.05
N VAL A 30 -7.95 -5.30 7.00
CA VAL A 30 -6.73 -5.21 6.19
C VAL A 30 -5.63 -4.52 6.97
N ARG A 31 -5.96 -3.44 7.69
CA ARG A 31 -5.03 -2.75 8.59
C ARG A 31 -4.47 -3.70 9.65
N GLN A 32 -5.35 -4.45 10.31
CA GLN A 32 -4.97 -5.45 11.29
C GLN A 32 -4.09 -6.52 10.65
N LYS A 33 -4.43 -6.97 9.44
CA LYS A 33 -3.63 -7.98 8.75
C LYS A 33 -2.23 -7.48 8.43
N LEU A 34 -2.08 -6.27 7.90
CA LEU A 34 -0.76 -5.68 7.63
C LEU A 34 0.09 -5.54 8.91
N ARG A 35 -0.53 -5.18 10.04
CA ARG A 35 0.15 -5.13 11.35
C ARG A 35 0.61 -6.51 11.82
N GLU A 36 -0.19 -7.56 11.62
CA GLU A 36 0.22 -8.94 11.91
C GLU A 36 1.42 -9.39 11.05
N LEU A 37 1.56 -8.82 9.85
CA LEU A 37 2.71 -9.03 8.97
C LEU A 37 3.91 -8.11 9.32
N GLY A 38 3.81 -7.34 10.40
CA GLY A 38 4.88 -6.49 10.91
C GLY A 38 5.01 -5.12 10.25
N ALA A 39 4.06 -4.70 9.40
CA ALA A 39 4.03 -3.33 8.89
C ALA A 39 3.57 -2.33 9.96
N MET A 40 4.20 -1.16 9.95
CA MET A 40 3.76 0.02 10.69
C MET A 40 2.92 0.88 9.75
N ILE A 41 1.60 0.86 9.91
CA ILE A 41 0.71 1.67 9.06
C ILE A 41 0.79 3.14 9.48
N VAL A 42 1.21 3.99 8.56
CA VAL A 42 1.25 5.45 8.69
C VAL A 42 0.03 6.00 7.95
N GLY A 43 -0.97 6.44 8.69
CA GLY A 43 -2.27 6.84 8.15
C GLY A 43 -3.44 6.34 9.02
N PRO A 44 -4.69 6.62 8.62
CA PRO A 44 -5.10 7.10 7.30
C PRO A 44 -4.93 8.60 7.14
N ILE A 45 -4.41 9.03 6.00
CA ILE A 45 -4.17 10.45 5.77
C ILE A 45 -5.27 11.03 4.90
N HIS A 46 -6.26 11.64 5.56
CA HIS A 46 -7.20 12.55 4.90
C HIS A 46 -6.62 13.97 4.73
N ASN A 47 -5.46 14.24 5.35
CA ASN A 47 -4.77 15.53 5.30
C ASN A 47 -3.43 15.40 4.54
N LEU A 48 -3.46 15.72 3.25
CA LEU A 48 -2.29 15.63 2.36
C LEU A 48 -1.05 16.38 2.84
N GLU A 49 -1.23 17.43 3.64
CA GLU A 49 -0.11 18.20 4.20
C GLU A 49 0.66 17.34 5.19
N TYR A 50 -0.04 16.60 6.06
CA TYR A 50 0.59 15.64 6.97
C TYR A 50 1.26 14.47 6.22
N ALA A 51 0.66 13.97 5.14
CA ALA A 51 1.31 12.96 4.29
C ALA A 51 2.60 13.49 3.69
N SER A 52 2.57 14.74 3.23
CA SER A 52 3.71 15.42 2.63
C SER A 52 4.85 15.54 3.64
N ASP A 53 4.57 15.97 4.86
CA ASP A 53 5.59 16.11 5.91
C ASP A 53 6.28 14.79 6.22
N LEU A 54 5.51 13.70 6.30
CA LEU A 54 6.03 12.35 6.54
C LEU A 54 6.91 11.86 5.38
N ILE A 55 6.53 12.16 4.15
CA ILE A 55 7.33 11.82 2.96
C ILE A 55 8.63 12.62 2.94
N GLU A 56 8.58 13.92 3.17
CA GLU A 56 9.78 14.78 3.19
C GLU A 56 10.75 14.41 4.32
N ALA A 57 10.22 13.95 5.46
CA ALA A 57 11.03 13.46 6.58
C ALA A 57 11.65 12.07 6.32
N ASN A 58 11.40 11.43 5.17
CA ASN A 58 11.78 10.04 4.87
C ASN A 58 11.32 9.06 5.95
N ASP A 59 10.13 9.33 6.49
CA ASP A 59 9.52 8.62 7.60
C ASP A 59 8.59 7.50 7.13
N VAL A 60 8.65 7.13 5.85
CA VAL A 60 7.85 6.06 5.24
C VAL A 60 8.72 5.27 4.27
N ASP A 61 8.54 3.95 4.25
CA ASP A 61 9.27 3.03 3.37
C ASP A 61 8.57 2.82 2.03
N ALA A 62 7.24 2.97 1.99
CA ALA A 62 6.42 2.81 0.80
C ALA A 62 5.05 3.47 0.98
N ALA A 63 4.30 3.66 -0.10
CA ALA A 63 2.93 4.15 -0.06
C ALA A 63 1.93 3.30 -0.86
N ILE A 64 0.71 3.17 -0.34
CA ILE A 64 -0.45 2.67 -1.08
C ILE A 64 -1.45 3.81 -1.22
N LEU A 65 -1.79 4.14 -2.46
CA LEU A 65 -2.69 5.23 -2.81
C LEU A 65 -4.04 4.65 -3.25
N ASP A 66 -5.13 5.16 -2.69
CA ASP A 66 -6.47 4.84 -3.18
C ASP A 66 -6.67 5.36 -4.61
N LEU A 67 -7.13 4.49 -5.51
CA LEU A 67 -7.51 4.84 -6.88
C LEU A 67 -8.62 5.89 -6.95
N ASN A 68 -9.42 6.03 -5.89
CA ASN A 68 -10.51 7.01 -5.80
C ASN A 68 -10.07 8.36 -5.21
N LEU A 69 -8.78 8.60 -4.99
CA LEU A 69 -8.30 9.94 -4.62
C LEU A 69 -8.52 10.91 -5.78
N GLU A 70 -8.95 12.13 -5.46
CA GLU A 70 -9.11 13.18 -6.45
C GLU A 70 -7.74 13.57 -7.05
N PRO A 71 -7.65 13.94 -8.34
CA PRO A 71 -6.40 14.33 -8.99
C PRO A 71 -5.62 15.42 -8.25
N GLU A 72 -6.33 16.41 -7.70
CA GLU A 72 -5.76 17.53 -6.95
C GLU A 72 -5.10 17.06 -5.64
N GLN A 73 -5.51 15.90 -5.13
CA GLN A 73 -4.97 15.31 -3.93
C GLN A 73 -3.76 14.42 -4.22
N VAL A 74 -3.86 13.61 -5.27
CA VAL A 74 -2.90 12.53 -5.51
C VAL A 74 -1.67 12.96 -6.29
N PHE A 75 -1.78 13.87 -7.26
CA PHE A 75 -0.61 14.30 -8.05
C PHE A 75 0.48 14.97 -7.21
N PRO A 76 0.16 15.91 -6.30
CA PRO A 76 1.20 16.49 -5.44
C PRO A 76 1.84 15.46 -4.51
N LEU A 77 1.12 14.40 -4.13
CA LEU A 77 1.64 13.34 -3.30
C LEU A 77 2.61 12.44 -4.08
N VAL A 78 2.23 12.07 -5.31
CA VAL A 78 3.08 11.32 -6.25
C VAL A 78 4.38 12.07 -6.54
N GLU A 79 4.33 13.36 -6.84
CA GLU A 79 5.54 14.17 -7.09
C GLU A 79 6.53 14.16 -5.91
N ARG A 80 6.01 14.10 -4.67
CA ARG A 80 6.83 14.00 -3.45
C ARG A 80 7.44 12.62 -3.29
N LEU A 81 6.64 11.57 -3.50
CA LEU A 81 7.11 10.18 -3.45
C LEU A 81 8.21 9.94 -4.49
N ASP A 82 8.01 10.42 -5.72
CA ASP A 82 9.01 10.36 -6.80
C ASP A 82 10.30 11.08 -6.43
N ARG A 83 10.19 12.31 -5.91
CA ARG A 83 11.34 13.12 -5.49
C ARG A 83 12.17 12.42 -4.41
N GLN A 84 11.51 11.79 -3.44
CA GLN A 84 12.15 11.05 -2.34
C GLN A 84 12.50 9.60 -2.72
N LYS A 85 12.16 9.17 -3.94
CA LYS A 85 12.36 7.79 -4.43
C LYS A 85 11.69 6.74 -3.54
N ILE A 86 10.56 7.08 -2.94
CA ILE A 86 9.77 6.16 -2.13
C ILE A 86 8.88 5.34 -3.06
N PRO A 87 8.94 3.99 -3.04
CA PRO A 87 8.09 3.16 -3.88
C PRO A 87 6.62 3.30 -3.49
N TYR A 88 5.75 3.38 -4.49
CA TYR A 88 4.32 3.47 -4.27
C TYR A 88 3.53 2.74 -5.36
N LEU A 89 2.27 2.42 -5.05
CA LEU A 89 1.33 1.89 -6.02
C LEU A 89 -0.08 2.43 -5.76
N PHE A 90 -0.91 2.35 -6.79
CA PHE A 90 -2.34 2.59 -6.68
C PHE A 90 -3.07 1.26 -6.47
N ALA A 91 -4.05 1.26 -5.57
CA ALA A 91 -4.88 0.08 -5.33
C ALA A 91 -6.38 0.43 -5.24
N LEU A 92 -7.22 -0.56 -5.53
CA LEU A 92 -8.65 -0.52 -5.27
C LEU A 92 -8.93 -1.02 -3.84
N GLY A 93 -9.80 -0.33 -3.11
CA GLY A 93 -10.18 -0.70 -1.75
C GLY A 93 -11.26 -1.77 -1.79
N GLY A 94 -11.00 -2.93 -1.19
CA GLY A 94 -11.94 -4.05 -1.22
C GLY A 94 -12.06 -4.71 -2.60
N GLU A 95 -12.77 -5.83 -2.66
CA GLU A 95 -12.97 -6.52 -3.93
C GLU A 95 -14.02 -5.79 -4.79
N PRO A 96 -13.86 -5.80 -6.12
CA PRO A 96 -14.93 -5.40 -7.02
C PRO A 96 -16.21 -6.15 -6.66
N ILE A 97 -17.31 -5.43 -6.50
CA ILE A 97 -18.63 -6.00 -6.19
C ILE A 97 -19.05 -7.02 -7.28
N ASP A 98 -18.56 -6.82 -8.50
CA ASP A 98 -18.76 -7.70 -9.64
C ASP A 98 -17.49 -8.47 -9.98
N ALA A 99 -17.50 -9.78 -9.74
CA ALA A 99 -16.40 -10.70 -10.06
C ALA A 99 -16.14 -10.83 -11.58
N SER A 100 -17.04 -10.34 -12.44
CA SER A 100 -16.85 -10.27 -13.90
C SER A 100 -16.00 -9.07 -14.33
N MET A 101 -15.86 -8.05 -13.48
CA MET A 101 -14.94 -6.95 -13.72
C MET A 101 -13.50 -7.43 -13.63
N LYS A 102 -12.82 -7.47 -14.78
CA LYS A 102 -11.40 -7.79 -14.88
C LYS A 102 -10.58 -6.55 -14.53
N PHE A 103 -10.33 -6.33 -13.24
CA PHE A 103 -9.35 -5.34 -12.80
C PHE A 103 -7.95 -5.95 -12.77
N THR A 104 -7.01 -5.35 -13.51
CA THR A 104 -5.63 -5.85 -13.65
C THR A 104 -4.62 -5.16 -12.73
N GLY A 105 -5.06 -4.22 -11.89
CA GLY A 105 -4.20 -3.54 -10.93
C GLY A 105 -4.18 -4.21 -9.54
N PHE A 106 -3.76 -3.45 -8.52
CA PHE A 106 -3.68 -3.94 -7.15
C PHE A 106 -5.02 -3.79 -6.42
N VAL A 107 -5.42 -4.83 -5.69
CA VAL A 107 -6.57 -4.78 -4.79
C VAL A 107 -6.05 -4.85 -3.37
N LEU A 108 -6.42 -3.88 -2.53
CA LEU A 108 -6.08 -3.87 -1.12
C LEU A 108 -7.16 -4.61 -0.33
N SER A 109 -6.89 -5.87 0.01
CA SER A 109 -7.80 -6.72 0.78
C SER A 109 -7.04 -7.63 1.76
N LYS A 110 -7.77 -8.33 2.64
CA LYS A 110 -7.19 -9.26 3.61
C LYS A 110 -6.70 -10.58 2.99
N ARG A 111 -6.90 -10.78 1.69
CA ARG A 111 -6.50 -12.01 1.01
C ARG A 111 -4.98 -12.12 0.95
N PRO A 112 -4.40 -13.27 1.32
CA PRO A 112 -2.95 -13.45 1.27
C PRO A 112 -2.33 -13.13 -0.10
N VAL A 113 -2.96 -13.57 -1.20
CA VAL A 113 -2.49 -13.32 -2.58
C VAL A 113 -2.50 -11.82 -2.92
N ALA A 114 -3.50 -11.07 -2.45
CA ALA A 114 -3.58 -9.63 -2.70
C ALA A 114 -2.44 -8.88 -2.00
N LEU A 115 -2.21 -9.19 -0.71
CA LEU A 115 -1.12 -8.63 0.07
C LEU A 115 0.26 -9.06 -0.46
N GLU A 116 0.39 -10.29 -0.97
CA GLU A 116 1.61 -10.80 -1.60
C GLU A 116 1.96 -10.00 -2.87
N HIS A 117 1.00 -9.74 -3.74
CA HIS A 117 1.25 -8.94 -4.95
C HIS A 117 1.68 -7.51 -4.59
N ILE A 118 1.03 -6.89 -3.61
CA ILE A 118 1.39 -5.56 -3.11
C ILE A 118 2.81 -5.57 -2.52
N ALA A 119 3.13 -6.57 -1.69
CA ALA A 119 4.46 -6.69 -1.07
C ALA A 119 5.57 -6.83 -2.13
N LYS A 120 5.35 -7.68 -3.15
CA LYS A 120 6.29 -7.86 -4.26
C LYS A 120 6.47 -6.59 -5.08
N ALA A 121 5.39 -5.86 -5.32
CA ALA A 121 5.46 -4.61 -6.09
C ALA A 121 6.20 -3.50 -5.34
N LEU A 122 6.01 -3.39 -4.02
CA LEU A 122 6.64 -2.33 -3.22
C LEU A 122 8.07 -2.66 -2.78
N PHE A 123 8.35 -3.92 -2.48
CA PHE A 123 9.59 -4.32 -1.80
C PHE A 123 10.33 -5.47 -2.50
N GLY A 124 9.80 -6.00 -3.60
CA GLY A 124 10.49 -6.99 -4.41
C GLY A 124 11.72 -6.38 -5.07
N THR A 125 12.77 -7.17 -5.25
CA THR A 125 13.84 -6.80 -6.15
C THR A 125 13.29 -6.81 -7.58
N PRO A 126 13.48 -5.77 -8.39
CA PRO A 126 13.15 -5.84 -9.81
C PRO A 126 13.93 -7.03 -10.40
N ASP A 127 13.23 -7.96 -11.03
CA ASP A 127 13.88 -9.03 -11.78
C ASP A 127 14.80 -8.37 -12.80
N LYS A 128 16.06 -8.81 -12.86
CA LYS A 128 17.09 -8.24 -13.75
C LYS A 128 16.84 -8.55 -15.24
N ASP A 129 15.71 -9.14 -15.60
CA ASP A 129 15.41 -9.66 -16.93
C ASP A 129 14.14 -9.03 -17.53
N THR A 130 14.14 -7.72 -17.76
CA THR A 130 13.23 -7.08 -18.74
C THR A 130 13.95 -5.99 -19.50
#